data_AF-A0A2H0B780-F1
#
_entry.id   AF-A0A2H0B780-F1
#
_cell.length_a   1.000
_cell.length_b   1.000
_cell.length_c   1.000
_cell.angle_alpha   90.00
_cell.angle_beta   90.00
_cell.angle_gamma   90.00
#
_symmetry.space_group_name_H-M   'P 1'
#
loop_
_entity.id
_entity.type
_entity.pdbx_description
1 polymer ?
#
loop_
_entity_poly.entity_id
_entity_poly.type
_entity_poly.pdbx_seq_one_letter_code
_entity_poly.pdbx_strand_id
1 'polypeptide(L)' 'MGDILITSQVTPEFLSCLYRVSGLVVDEQAITSHAVLYAHALKIPTIIGTKYAKTTLYDGQMIELDATKGQVITS' A
#
# COMPACT_ATOMS: atom_id res chain seq x y z
N MET A 1 10.28 -5.73 -11.02
CA MET A 1 9.86 -6.49 -9.82
C MET A 1 10.23 -5.66 -8.62
N GLY A 2 9.33 -5.48 -7.68
CA GLY A 2 9.59 -4.76 -6.45
C GLY A 2 8.53 -5.08 -5.41
N ASP A 3 8.80 -4.74 -4.17
CA ASP A 3 7.98 -5.17 -3.04
C ASP A 3 6.76 -4.27 -2.88
N ILE A 4 5.63 -4.86 -2.54
CA ILE A 4 4.40 -4.14 -2.18
C ILE A 4 4.26 -4.22 -0.67
N LEU A 5 4.20 -3.06 -0.01
CA LEU A 5 4.00 -2.99 1.42
C LEU A 5 2.50 -2.97 1.74
N ILE A 6 2.05 -3.92 2.54
CA ILE A 6 0.68 -3.97 3.07
C ILE A 6 0.73 -3.63 4.54
N THR A 7 0.02 -2.59 4.96
CA THR A 7 -0.05 -2.17 6.37
C THR A 7 -1.44 -1.70 6.73
N SER A 8 -1.77 -1.68 8.02
CA SER A 8 -3.03 -1.10 8.48
C SER A 8 -2.94 0.42 8.59
N GLN A 9 -1.76 0.96 8.90
CA GLN A 9 -1.51 2.40 9.04
C GLN A 9 -0.10 2.74 8.57
N VAL A 10 0.11 3.99 8.16
CA VAL A 10 1.43 4.51 7.81
C VAL A 10 1.86 5.53 8.87
N THR A 11 2.95 5.23 9.57
CA THR A 11 3.60 6.18 10.50
C THR A 11 4.87 6.76 9.86
N PRO A 12 5.40 7.89 10.35
CA PRO A 12 6.63 8.48 9.82
C PRO A 12 7.84 7.53 9.82
N GLU A 13 7.84 6.52 10.70
CA GLU A 13 8.90 5.51 10.79
C GLU A 13 8.98 4.63 9.53
N PHE A 14 7.88 4.52 8.77
CA PHE A 14 7.84 3.77 7.52
C PHE A 14 8.51 4.51 6.36
N LEU A 15 8.86 5.80 6.48
CA LEU A 15 9.42 6.59 5.39
C LEU A 15 10.58 5.88 4.68
N SER A 16 11.52 5.33 5.44
CA SER A 16 12.69 4.60 4.91
C SER A 16 12.30 3.35 4.12
N CYS A 17 11.27 2.61 4.57
CA CYS A 17 10.72 1.48 3.82
C CYS A 17 9.96 1.93 2.58
N LEU A 18 9.18 3.01 2.66
CA LEU A 18 8.39 3.53 1.55
C LEU A 18 9.24 3.98 0.35
N TYR A 19 10.50 4.36 0.57
CA TYR A 19 11.44 4.64 -0.53
C TYR A 19 11.89 3.39 -1.31
N ARG A 20 11.71 2.19 -0.75
CA ARG A 20 12.18 0.93 -1.36
C ARG A 20 11.06 0.12 -2.01
N VAL A 21 9.81 0.42 -1.67
CA VAL A 21 8.64 -0.34 -2.15
C VAL A 21 8.17 0.20 -3.49
N SER A 22 7.63 -0.69 -4.32
CA SER A 22 7.02 -0.34 -5.60
C SER A 22 5.52 -0.08 -5.50
N GLY A 23 4.90 -0.38 -4.36
CA GLY A 23 3.49 -0.11 -4.11
C GLY A 23 3.14 -0.15 -2.63
N LEU A 24 2.01 0.45 -2.28
CA LEU A 24 1.52 0.57 -0.92
C LEU A 24 0.03 0.21 -0.85
N VAL A 25 -0.34 -0.67 0.08
CA VAL A 25 -1.72 -1.00 0.41
C VAL A 25 -1.96 -0.68 1.87
N VAL A 26 -3.01 0.09 2.15
CA VAL A 26 -3.36 0.52 3.51
C VAL A 26 -4.81 0.17 3.81
N ASP A 27 -5.04 -0.61 4.87
CA ASP A 27 -6.42 -1.01 5.24
C ASP A 27 -7.24 0.14 5.84
N GLU A 28 -6.58 1.16 6.42
CA GLU A 28 -7.24 2.34 6.99
C GLU A 28 -7.96 3.16 5.91
N GLN A 29 -9.20 3.58 6.23
CA GLN A 29 -10.08 4.36 5.34
C GLN A 29 -9.88 5.89 5.47
N ALA A 30 -8.93 6.35 6.27
CA ALA A 30 -8.74 7.76 6.53
C ALA A 30 -8.02 8.44 5.36
N ILE A 31 -8.80 9.05 4.47
CA ILE A 31 -8.33 9.93 3.38
C ILE A 31 -7.44 11.09 3.90
N THR A 32 -7.58 11.47 5.18
CA THR A 32 -6.76 12.49 5.85
C THR A 32 -5.48 11.94 6.49
N SER A 33 -5.17 10.66 6.30
CA SER A 33 -4.06 10.00 6.98
C SER A 33 -2.70 10.33 6.35
N HIS A 34 -1.64 10.20 7.15
CA HIS A 34 -0.25 10.32 6.72
C HIS A 34 0.06 9.45 5.49
N ALA A 35 -0.62 8.32 5.36
CA ALA A 35 -0.52 7.43 4.21
C ALA A 35 -0.72 8.13 2.87
N VAL A 36 -1.77 8.96 2.72
CA VAL A 36 -2.10 9.62 1.46
C VAL A 36 -1.06 10.68 1.11
N LEU A 37 -0.66 11.48 2.09
CA LEU A 37 0.36 12.50 1.90
C LEU A 37 1.70 11.86 1.46
N TYR A 38 2.16 10.83 2.17
CA TYR A 38 3.43 10.17 1.83
C TYR A 38 3.35 9.45 0.50
N ALA A 39 2.25 8.75 0.21
CA ALA A 39 2.02 8.12 -1.08
C ALA A 39 2.13 9.12 -2.24
N HIS A 40 1.44 10.26 -2.12
CA HIS A 40 1.49 11.33 -3.12
C HIS A 40 2.88 11.95 -3.24
N ALA A 41 3.56 12.19 -2.10
CA ALA A 41 4.91 12.77 -2.09
C ALA A 41 5.94 11.86 -2.76
N LEU A 42 5.82 10.54 -2.55
CA LEU A 42 6.75 9.52 -3.06
C LEU A 42 6.38 9.01 -4.45
N LYS A 43 5.24 9.44 -5.01
CA LYS A 43 4.72 9.01 -6.33
C LYS A 43 4.61 7.48 -6.46
N ILE A 44 4.32 6.78 -5.37
CA ILE A 44 4.13 5.34 -5.34
C ILE A 44 2.65 5.00 -5.53
N PRO A 45 2.32 3.99 -6.35
CA PRO A 45 0.94 3.55 -6.52
C PRO A 45 0.42 3.03 -5.18
N THR A 46 -0.69 3.62 -4.73
CA THR A 46 -1.22 3.40 -3.38
C THR A 46 -2.70 3.11 -3.43
N ILE A 47 -3.13 2.07 -2.71
CA ILE A 47 -4.54 1.74 -2.48
C ILE A 47 -4.81 1.88 -0.99
N ILE A 48 -5.89 2.56 -0.64
CA ILE A 48 -6.33 2.84 0.73
C ILE A 48 -7.75 2.32 0.93
N GLY A 49 -8.07 1.90 2.15
CA GLY A 49 -9.42 1.45 2.51
C GLY A 49 -9.76 0.02 2.06
N THR A 50 -8.76 -0.85 1.89
CA THR A 50 -8.97 -2.26 1.53
C THR A 50 -9.68 -3.08 2.61
N LYS A 51 -9.69 -2.61 3.87
CA LYS A 51 -10.30 -3.21 5.08
C LYS A 51 -9.78 -4.60 5.49
N TYR A 52 -9.39 -5.45 4.55
CA TYR A 52 -9.05 -6.85 4.75
C TYR A 52 -7.77 -7.28 4.00
N ALA A 53 -7.01 -6.36 3.39
CA ALA A 53 -5.85 -6.73 2.57
C ALA A 53 -4.84 -7.54 3.38
N LYS A 54 -4.57 -7.15 4.63
CA LYS A 54 -3.61 -7.85 5.49
C LYS A 54 -4.02 -9.28 5.86
N THR A 55 -5.32 -9.60 5.81
CA THR A 55 -5.84 -10.95 6.10
C THR A 55 -6.07 -11.78 4.85
N THR A 56 -6.25 -11.13 3.70
CA THR A 56 -6.49 -11.79 2.40
C THR A 56 -5.18 -12.11 1.68
N LEU A 57 -4.15 -11.30 1.88
CA LEU A 57 -2.85 -11.43 1.24
C LEU A 57 -1.82 -12.00 2.20
N TYR A 58 -0.89 -12.78 1.67
CA TYR A 58 0.19 -13.41 2.44
C TYR A 58 1.57 -12.90 2.00
N ASP A 59 2.51 -12.89 2.93
CA ASP A 59 3.89 -12.50 2.63
C ASP A 59 4.51 -13.41 1.56
N GLY A 60 5.19 -12.80 0.59
CA GLY A 60 5.78 -13.51 -0.55
C GLY A 60 4.78 -13.91 -1.65
N GLN A 61 3.50 -13.56 -1.51
CA GLN A 61 2.50 -13.74 -2.56
C GLN A 61 2.76 -12.79 -3.73
N MET A 62 2.71 -13.32 -4.96
CA MET A 62 2.77 -12.51 -6.17
C MET A 62 1.42 -11.86 -6.44
N ILE A 63 1.41 -10.53 -6.44
CA ILE A 63 0.20 -9.73 -6.68
C ILE A 63 0.48 -8.62 -7.69
N GLU A 64 -0.52 -8.28 -8.48
CA GLU A 64 -0.59 -7.06 -9.27
C GLU A 64 -1.41 -6.01 -8.53
N LEU A 65 -0.85 -4.80 -8.46
CA LEU A 65 -1.49 -3.65 -7.83
C LEU A 65 -1.82 -2.60 -8.89
N ASP A 66 -3.11 -2.39 -9.14
CA ASP A 66 -3.61 -1.34 -10.02
C ASP A 66 -4.23 -0.21 -9.19
N ALA A 67 -3.41 0.80 -8.88
CA ALA A 67 -3.85 1.98 -8.15
C ALA A 67 -4.77 2.90 -8.99
N THR A 68 -4.82 2.76 -10.32
CA THR A 68 -5.74 3.57 -11.16
C THR A 68 -7.17 3.05 -11.09
N LYS A 69 -7.34 1.73 -10.96
CA LYS A 69 -8.65 1.10 -10.77
C LYS A 69 -8.98 0.80 -9.30
N GLY A 70 -8.01 0.97 -8.41
CA GLY A 70 -8.14 0.63 -6.98
C GLY A 70 -8.29 -0.87 -6.74
N GLN A 71 -7.60 -1.71 -7.52
CA GLN A 71 -7.74 -3.17 -7.46
C GLN A 71 -6.39 -3.83 -7.17
N VAL A 72 -6.46 -4.91 -6.40
CA VAL A 72 -5.34 -5.85 -6.18
C VAL A 72 -5.74 -7.18 -6.77
N ILE A 73 -4.91 -7.71 -7.67
CA ILE A 73 -5.15 -8.96 -8.38
C ILE A 73 -4.08 -9.95 -7.94
N THR A 74 -4.49 -11.11 -7.45
CA THR A 74 -3.59 -12.19 -7.08
C THR A 74 -3.46 -13.18 -8.25
N SER A 75 -2.24 -13.58 -8.61
CA SER A 75 -2.00 -14.70 -9.54
C SER A 75 -1.72 -16.01 -8.82
#